data_AF-A0A831UNM4-F1
#
_entry.id   AF-A0A831UNM4-F1
#
_cell.length_a   1.000
_cell.length_b   1.000
_cell.length_c   1.000
_cell.angle_alpha   90.00
_cell.angle_beta   90.00
_cell.angle_gamma   90.00
#
_symmetry.space_group_name_H-M   'P 1'
#
loop_
_entity.id
_entity.type
_entity.pdbx_description
1 polymer ?
#
loop_
_entity_poly.entity_id
_entity_poly.type
_entity_poly.pdbx_seq_one_letter_code
_entity_poly.pdbx_strand_id
1 'polypeptide(L)' 'MTERNTRYVISVLARDHVGIIADVTGALFEHGGNIEALSQTVVGEWFTMIVRAAFPADVAA' A
#
# COMPACT_ATOMS: atom_id res chain seq x y z
N MET A 1 -26.37 -0.64 4.71
CA MET A 1 -25.59 0.53 4.29
C MET A 1 -24.35 -0.02 3.60
N THR A 2 -24.29 -0.04 2.28
CA THR A 2 -23.12 -0.57 1.55
C THR A 2 -22.09 0.54 1.47
N GLU A 3 -21.04 0.47 2.28
CA GLU A 3 -19.89 1.38 2.17
C GLU A 3 -19.33 1.30 0.75
N ARG A 4 -19.22 2.45 0.09
CA ARG A 4 -18.56 2.53 -1.22
C ARG A 4 -17.06 2.64 -0.95
N ASN A 5 -16.32 1.60 -1.30
CA ASN A 5 -14.86 1.63 -1.21
C ASN A 5 -14.25 1.79 -2.61
N THR A 6 -13.27 2.67 -2.73
CA THR A 6 -12.45 2.86 -3.93
C THR A 6 -11.20 1.98 -3.82
N ARG A 7 -10.86 1.26 -4.90
CA ARG A 7 -9.70 0.37 -4.92
C ARG A 7 -8.57 0.97 -5.72
N TYR A 8 -7.37 0.91 -5.15
CA TYR A 8 -6.14 1.40 -5.76
C TYR A 8 -5.14 0.26 -5.88
N VAL A 9 -4.31 0.34 -6.92
CA VAL A 9 -3.10 -0.46 -7.05
C VAL A 9 -1.92 0.48 -6.90
N ILE A 10 -1.06 0.22 -5.92
CA ILE A 10 0.07 1.06 -5.54
C ILE A 10 1.34 0.25 -5.79
N SER A 11 2.25 0.81 -6.59
CA SER A 11 3.57 0.24 -6.84
C SER A 11 4.63 1.05 -6.10
N VAL A 12 5.44 0.36 -5.31
CA VAL A 12 6.54 0.93 -4.52
C VAL A 12 7.86 0.42 -5.09
N LEU A 13 8.80 1.35 -5.27
CA LEU A 13 10.20 1.07 -5.59
C LEU A 13 11.06 1.86 -4.61
N ALA A 14 11.87 1.16 -3.82
CA ALA A 14 12.73 1.77 -2.82
C ALA A 14 14.07 1.02 -2.74
N ARG A 15 15.12 1.68 -2.23
CA ARG A 15 16.33 0.95 -1.82
C ARG A 15 15.99 0.06 -0.63
N ASP A 16 16.51 -1.16 -0.62
CA ASP A 16 16.22 -2.14 0.42
C ASP A 16 16.77 -1.68 1.77
N HIS A 17 15.88 -1.53 2.76
CA HIS A 17 16.21 -1.21 4.14
C HIS A 17 15.10 -1.69 5.08
N VAL A 18 15.45 -1.83 6.36
CA VAL A 18 14.47 -2.14 7.41
C VAL A 18 13.49 -0.98 7.53
N GLY A 19 12.19 -1.29 7.58
CA GLY A 19 11.13 -0.30 7.81
C GLY A 19 10.19 -0.08 6.63
N ILE A 20 10.57 -0.46 5.39
CA ILE A 20 9.74 -0.17 4.20
C ILE A 20 8.30 -0.65 4.34
N ILE A 21 8.08 -1.87 4.84
CA ILE A 21 6.73 -2.40 5.08
C ILE A 21 6.01 -1.57 6.13
N ALA A 22 6.67 -1.23 7.24
CA ALA A 22 6.05 -0.45 8.31
C ALA A 22 5.66 0.95 7.80
N ASP A 23 6.53 1.61 7.05
CA ASP A 23 6.29 2.95 6.50
C ASP A 23 5.14 2.93 5.48
N VAL A 24 5.17 1.99 4.53
CA VAL A 24 4.14 1.88 3.49
C VAL A 24 2.79 1.50 4.09
N THR A 25 2.75 0.49 4.97
CA THR A 25 1.49 0.05 5.59
C THR A 25 0.96 1.02 6.63
N GLY A 26 1.84 1.73 7.33
CA GLY A 26 1.49 2.83 8.23
C GLY A 26 0.79 3.96 7.47
N ALA A 27 1.38 4.44 6.37
CA ALA A 27 0.76 5.46 5.52
C ALA A 27 -0.60 5.00 4.96
N LEU A 28 -0.69 3.77 4.45
CA LEU A 28 -1.96 3.18 4.00
C LEU A 28 -3.02 3.21 5.10
N PHE A 29 -2.65 2.83 6.32
CA PHE A 29 -3.54 2.78 7.48
C PHE A 29 -3.99 4.17 7.94
N GLU A 30 -3.09 5.16 7.96
CA GLU A 30 -3.40 6.55 8.32
C GLU A 30 -4.46 7.16 7.39
N HIS A 31 -4.53 6.71 6.14
CA HIS A 31 -5.56 7.10 5.18
C HIS A 31 -6.82 6.21 5.22
N GLY A 32 -6.96 5.33 6.21
CA GLY A 32 -8.10 4.41 6.32
C GLY A 32 -8.08 3.27 5.29
N GLY A 33 -6.92 2.98 4.72
CA GLY A 33 -6.74 1.93 3.72
C GLY A 33 -6.77 0.53 4.31
N ASN A 34 -7.53 -0.35 3.67
CA ASN A 34 -7.52 -1.79 3.91
C ASN A 34 -6.71 -2.50 2.82
N ILE A 35 -5.65 -3.22 3.21
CA ILE A 35 -4.81 -3.98 2.28
C ILE A 35 -5.55 -5.27 1.89
N GLU A 36 -5.94 -5.39 0.63
CA GLU A 36 -6.65 -6.57 0.11
C GLU A 36 -5.70 -7.64 -0.45
N ALA A 37 -4.55 -7.22 -0.98
CA ALA A 37 -3.48 -8.10 -1.42
C ALA A 37 -2.17 -7.32 -1.55
N LEU A 38 -1.05 -8.02 -1.38
CA LEU A 38 0.26 -7.48 -1.67
C LEU A 38 1.16 -8.55 -2.29
N SER A 39 2.09 -8.12 -3.13
CA SER A 39 3.21 -8.92 -3.62
C SER A 39 4.47 -8.08 -3.51
N GLN A 40 5.57 -8.68 -3.10
CA GLN A 40 6.85 -8.00 -2.92
C GLN A 40 8.00 -8.87 -3.42
N THR A 41 9.07 -8.23 -3.87
CA THR A 41 10.33 -8.89 -4.18
C THR A 41 11.50 -7.95 -3.96
N VAL A 42 12.66 -8.53 -3.68
CA VAL A 42 13.94 -7.81 -3.59
C VAL A 42 14.80 -8.21 -4.79
N VAL A 43 15.29 -7.23 -5.54
CA VAL A 43 16.14 -7.42 -6.71
C VAL A 43 17.42 -6.61 -6.51
N GLY A 44 18.48 -7.28 -6.05
CA GLY A 44 19.71 -6.60 -5.65
C GLY A 44 19.47 -5.71 -4.43
N GLU A 45 19.82 -4.42 -4.54
CA GLU A 45 19.62 -3.42 -3.48
C GLU A 45 18.23 -2.75 -3.55
N TRP A 46 17.30 -3.28 -4.34
CA TRP A 46 15.98 -2.67 -4.55
C TRP A 46 14.87 -3.55 -3.99
N PHE A 47 14.04 -2.94 -3.15
CA PHE A 47 12.77 -3.47 -2.73
C PHE A 47 11.67 -2.99 -3.68
N THR A 48 10.85 -3.92 -4.15
CA THR A 48 9.68 -3.64 -4.99
C THR A 48 8.45 -4.27 -4.38
N MET A 49 7.33 -3.56 -4.44
CA MET A 49 6.07 -4.03 -3.87
C MET A 49 4.90 -3.49 -4.68
N ILE A 50 3.91 -4.35 -4.91
CA ILE A 50 2.62 -3.99 -5.48
C ILE A 50 1.56 -4.31 -4.44
N VAL A 51 0.77 -3.31 -4.06
CA VAL A 51 -0.35 -3.43 -3.12
C VAL A 51 -1.64 -3.12 -3.82
N ARG A 52 -2.66 -3.93 -3.55
CA ARG A 52 -4.05 -3.57 -3.78
C ARG A 52 -4.67 -3.18 -2.45
N ALA A 53 -5.16 -1.95 -2.35
CA ALA A 53 -5.80 -1.42 -1.15
C ALA A 53 -7.16 -0.81 -1.48
N ALA A 54 -8.11 -0.97 -0.56
CA ALA A 54 -9.43 -0.38 -0.63
C ALA A 54 -9.53 0.74 0.42
N PHE A 55 -10.07 1.89 0.02
CA PHE A 55 -10.22 3.07 0.87
C PHE A 55 -11.69 3.53 0.89
N PRO A 56 -12.12 4.24 1.93
CA PRO A 56 -13.39 4.98 1.92
C PRO A 56 -13.49 5.91 0.70
N ALA A 57 -14.70 6.07 0.14
CA ALA A 57 -14.93 6.82 -1.10
C ALA A 57 -14.53 8.32 -1.06
N ASP A 58 -14.23 8.86 0.12
CA ASP A 58 -13.90 10.26 0.40
C ASP A 58 -12.42 10.50 0.74
N VAL A 59 -11.56 9.49 0.57
CA VAL A 59 -10.10 9.70 0.69
C VAL A 59 -9.62 10.64 -0.43
N ALA A 60 -9.19 11.84 -0.03
CA ALA A 60 -8.52 12.79 -0.90
C ALA A 60 -7.12 12.27 -1.27
N ALA A 61 -6.79 12.34 -2.56
CA ALA A 61 -5.49 11.96 -3.12
C ALA A 61 -4.42 13.04 -2.90
#